data_AF-L9XQV2-F1
#
_entry.id   AF-L9XQV2-F1
#
_cell.length_a   1.000
_cell.length_b   1.000
_cell.length_c   1.000
_cell.angle_alpha   90.00
_cell.angle_beta   90.00
_cell.angle_gamma   90.00
#
_symmetry.space_group_name_H-M   'P 1'
#
loop_
_entity.id
_entity.type
_entity.pdbx_description
1 polymer ?
#
loop_
_entity_poly.entity_id
_entity_poly.type
_entity_poly.pdbx_seq_one_letter_code
_entity_poly.pdbx_strand_id
1 'polypeptide(L)'
;MVERTPRLDLGTFDEGEEWDHTDTVEAVDKHAIVRGPIADRPAEGEYDDELYHATDQRITWRWDTSREDWVYFSGQGSPDQPVPGTSHFEAAEFVDARTAETPVWNVEAHGIEGDGETEVGQNVHDLLAEVESAGGGIVYFPPGRYIFERTPLIGDDTILLGAGRSTVFEGSRPNGEEGRALLSNRGYDTVEYGGASNWGICNVRIDSPETNGIMLAHAENVRLEDVYGDRIYYHHIDVVSSKNINIDSYWATRGGEAGSNAPIQFDNQTSEIASNSVWNGTDESLAGSDGTPTRNCTLENFEIDPENGPDYGVHMHRNGNESITIRDGYITGCLSAAIRGDTGDEIADLTIDCVSCIENARGISLGQLKSGRRELTITNVTIRTDNRGLAAGSGIYAAGFDGAEISNTIVDGEFTNSILFDDMDDLKLSTVTAKGASSQAFRFRENVDATLTAARAADCGDAGVYAGSNSSVAYGGVTFEDVGSEVVVDGELREWNMSS
;
A
#
# COMPACT_ATOMS: atom_id res chain seq x y z
N MET A 1 -21.77 -60.99 -29.93
CA MET A 1 -20.47 -60.77 -29.27
C MET A 1 -20.21 -59.29 -29.35
N VAL A 2 -20.34 -58.58 -28.23
CA VAL A 2 -20.11 -57.14 -28.15
C VAL A 2 -18.66 -56.99 -27.72
N GLU A 3 -17.85 -56.29 -28.53
CA GLU A 3 -16.46 -55.98 -28.18
C GLU A 3 -16.45 -55.12 -26.91
N ARG A 4 -15.70 -55.57 -25.90
CA ARG A 4 -15.45 -54.80 -24.68
C ARG A 4 -14.51 -53.66 -25.03
N THR A 5 -14.93 -52.41 -24.85
CA THR A 5 -14.06 -51.24 -24.89
C THR A 5 -13.26 -51.20 -23.58
N PRO A 6 -11.96 -51.58 -23.55
CA PRO A 6 -11.20 -51.74 -22.30
C PRO A 6 -10.78 -50.42 -21.66
N ARG A 7 -11.13 -49.28 -22.27
CA ARG A 7 -10.45 -47.99 -22.05
C ARG A 7 -10.98 -47.16 -20.89
N LEU A 8 -12.22 -47.36 -20.45
CA LEU A 8 -12.82 -46.52 -19.40
C LEU A 8 -12.80 -47.19 -18.01
N ASP A 9 -12.25 -48.40 -17.89
CA ASP A 9 -12.29 -49.22 -16.66
C ASP A 9 -13.70 -49.31 -16.01
N LEU A 10 -14.76 -49.12 -16.81
CA LEU A 10 -16.17 -49.20 -16.39
C LEU A 10 -16.63 -50.65 -16.16
N GLY A 11 -15.72 -51.53 -15.77
CA GLY A 11 -15.94 -52.96 -15.60
C GLY A 11 -16.50 -53.28 -14.22
N THR A 12 -17.79 -53.68 -14.21
CA THR A 12 -18.56 -54.28 -13.09
C THR A 12 -18.77 -53.39 -11.86
N PHE A 13 -19.95 -52.77 -11.79
CA PHE A 13 -20.51 -52.18 -10.57
C PHE A 13 -21.27 -53.25 -9.78
N ASP A 14 -21.14 -53.22 -8.45
CA ASP A 14 -21.91 -54.07 -7.56
C ASP A 14 -23.35 -53.52 -7.40
N GLU A 15 -24.33 -54.41 -7.27
CA GLU A 15 -25.75 -54.05 -7.12
C GLU A 15 -25.97 -53.29 -5.80
N GLY A 16 -26.11 -51.96 -5.85
CA GLY A 16 -26.38 -51.11 -4.68
C GLY A 16 -25.58 -49.81 -4.58
N GLU A 17 -24.64 -49.53 -5.49
CA GLU A 17 -23.95 -48.24 -5.53
C GLU A 17 -24.89 -47.12 -6.07
N GLU A 18 -25.07 -46.05 -5.28
CA GLU A 18 -25.77 -44.84 -5.72
C GLU A 18 -24.86 -44.08 -6.69
N TRP A 19 -25.16 -44.21 -7.98
CA TRP A 19 -24.42 -43.54 -9.04
C TRP A 19 -25.11 -42.23 -9.42
N ASP A 20 -24.39 -41.11 -9.35
CA ASP A 20 -24.87 -39.85 -9.89
C ASP A 20 -24.45 -39.75 -11.36
N HIS A 21 -25.36 -39.28 -12.22
CA HIS A 21 -25.08 -39.07 -13.64
C HIS A 21 -23.86 -38.16 -13.90
N THR A 22 -23.51 -37.31 -12.93
CA THR A 22 -22.28 -36.49 -12.90
C THR A 22 -21.00 -37.32 -12.84
N ASP A 23 -20.96 -38.45 -12.12
CA ASP A 23 -19.77 -39.31 -11.98
C ASP A 23 -19.28 -39.85 -13.35
N THR A 24 -20.22 -40.12 -14.26
CA THR A 24 -19.90 -40.56 -15.61
C THR A 24 -19.46 -39.46 -16.53
N VAL A 25 -20.02 -38.27 -16.37
CA VAL A 25 -19.57 -37.09 -17.12
C VAL A 25 -18.16 -36.71 -16.66
N GLU A 26 -17.87 -36.72 -15.36
CA GLU A 26 -16.55 -36.42 -14.81
C GLU A 26 -15.51 -37.49 -15.17
N ALA A 27 -15.87 -38.78 -15.13
CA ALA A 27 -14.99 -39.86 -15.57
C ALA A 27 -14.71 -39.78 -17.07
N VAL A 28 -15.72 -39.49 -17.90
CA VAL A 28 -15.53 -39.28 -19.34
C VAL A 28 -14.67 -38.05 -19.60
N ASP A 29 -14.92 -36.92 -18.94
CA ASP A 29 -14.15 -35.68 -19.15
C ASP A 29 -12.68 -35.82 -18.71
N LYS A 30 -12.44 -36.55 -17.61
CA LYS A 30 -11.09 -36.88 -17.11
C LYS A 30 -10.32 -37.84 -18.02
N HIS A 31 -11.01 -38.71 -18.75
CA HIS A 31 -10.39 -39.68 -19.66
C HIS A 31 -10.39 -39.25 -21.14
N ALA A 32 -11.26 -38.33 -21.54
CA ALA A 32 -11.41 -37.89 -22.93
C ALA A 32 -10.46 -36.75 -23.33
N ILE A 33 -9.94 -36.00 -22.34
CA ILE A 33 -9.03 -34.88 -22.59
C ILE A 33 -7.74 -35.10 -21.79
N VAL A 34 -6.66 -35.41 -22.50
CA VAL A 34 -5.31 -35.40 -21.91
C VAL A 34 -4.92 -33.94 -21.66
N ARG A 35 -4.33 -33.64 -20.49
CA ARG A 35 -3.96 -32.27 -20.09
C ARG A 35 -2.49 -32.22 -19.71
N GLY A 36 -1.78 -31.17 -20.13
CA GLY A 36 -0.38 -30.93 -19.77
C GLY A 36 0.23 -29.76 -20.53
N PRO A 37 1.50 -29.39 -20.28
CA PRO A 37 2.25 -28.45 -21.12
C PRO A 37 2.27 -28.88 -22.59
N ILE A 38 2.37 -27.95 -23.55
CA ILE A 38 2.42 -28.31 -24.98
C ILE A 38 3.60 -29.26 -25.30
N ALA A 39 4.69 -29.15 -24.55
CA ALA A 39 5.88 -29.99 -24.70
C ALA A 39 5.62 -31.47 -24.38
N ASP A 40 4.58 -31.76 -23.59
CA ASP A 40 4.20 -33.11 -23.19
C ASP A 40 3.11 -33.70 -24.10
N ARG A 41 2.67 -32.96 -25.13
CA ARG A 41 1.70 -33.46 -26.11
C ARG A 41 2.30 -34.64 -26.87
N PRO A 42 1.64 -35.82 -26.90
CA PRO A 42 2.15 -36.97 -27.63
C PRO A 42 2.25 -36.66 -29.13
N ALA A 43 3.23 -37.27 -29.80
CA ALA A 43 3.45 -37.05 -31.23
C ALA A 43 2.29 -37.57 -32.10
N GLU A 44 1.59 -38.60 -31.63
CA GLU A 44 0.45 -39.23 -32.28
C GLU A 44 -0.71 -39.37 -31.28
N GLY A 45 -1.94 -39.23 -31.76
CA GLY A 45 -3.13 -39.62 -31.01
C GLY A 45 -3.41 -41.11 -31.16
N GLU A 46 -3.93 -41.72 -30.10
CA GLU A 46 -4.30 -43.13 -30.05
C GLU A 46 -5.58 -43.43 -30.85
N TYR A 47 -6.43 -42.43 -31.10
CA TYR A 47 -7.66 -42.54 -31.88
C TYR A 47 -8.10 -41.19 -32.47
N ASP A 48 -8.91 -41.26 -33.52
CA ASP A 48 -9.47 -40.07 -34.18
C ASP A 48 -10.29 -39.23 -33.20
N ASP A 49 -10.17 -37.91 -33.29
CA ASP A 49 -10.78 -36.93 -32.37
C ASP A 49 -10.29 -36.99 -30.91
N GLU A 50 -9.17 -37.65 -30.59
CA GLU A 50 -8.55 -37.53 -29.27
C GLU A 50 -8.20 -36.07 -28.96
N LEU A 51 -8.44 -35.61 -27.72
CA LEU A 51 -8.22 -34.23 -27.32
C LEU A 51 -7.01 -34.09 -26.39
N TYR A 52 -6.16 -33.09 -26.66
CA TYR A 52 -5.07 -32.68 -25.78
C TYR A 52 -5.20 -31.19 -25.43
N HIS A 53 -5.38 -30.86 -24.16
CA HIS A 53 -5.40 -29.49 -23.67
C HIS A 53 -4.03 -29.06 -23.17
N ALA A 54 -3.36 -28.22 -23.95
CA ALA A 54 -2.10 -27.59 -23.62
C ALA A 54 -2.33 -26.48 -22.57
N THR A 55 -2.10 -26.78 -21.30
CA THR A 55 -2.47 -25.90 -20.16
C THR A 55 -1.68 -24.60 -20.12
N ASP A 56 -0.44 -24.63 -20.61
CA ASP A 56 0.47 -23.48 -20.70
C ASP A 56 0.10 -22.50 -21.82
N GLN A 57 -0.48 -23.01 -22.91
CA GLN A 57 -0.96 -22.20 -24.03
C GLN A 57 -2.45 -21.87 -23.94
N ARG A 58 -3.22 -22.60 -23.11
CA ARG A 58 -4.69 -22.57 -23.08
C ARG A 58 -5.30 -22.92 -24.45
N ILE A 59 -4.68 -23.87 -25.15
CA ILE A 59 -5.11 -24.38 -26.47
C ILE A 59 -5.47 -25.86 -26.37
N THR A 60 -6.61 -26.23 -26.95
CA THR A 60 -7.04 -27.61 -27.12
C THR A 60 -6.76 -28.06 -28.56
N TRP A 61 -6.03 -29.15 -28.68
CA TRP A 61 -5.70 -29.84 -29.91
C TRP A 61 -6.58 -31.08 -30.05
N ARG A 62 -6.83 -31.49 -31.28
CA ARG A 62 -7.58 -32.68 -31.64
C ARG A 62 -6.80 -33.52 -32.64
N TRP A 63 -6.63 -34.81 -32.39
CA TRP A 63 -5.99 -35.70 -33.34
C TRP A 63 -6.89 -35.93 -34.56
N ASP A 64 -6.35 -35.72 -35.76
CA ASP A 64 -7.02 -36.02 -37.02
C ASP A 64 -6.28 -37.16 -37.74
N THR A 65 -6.84 -38.36 -37.66
CA THR A 65 -6.25 -39.59 -38.21
C THR A 65 -6.08 -39.49 -39.73
N SER A 66 -6.89 -38.68 -40.42
CA SER A 66 -6.76 -38.50 -41.88
C SER A 66 -5.54 -37.65 -42.27
N ARG A 67 -5.03 -36.85 -41.32
CA ARG A 67 -3.85 -36.00 -41.48
C ARG A 67 -2.61 -36.55 -40.81
N GLU A 68 -2.79 -37.58 -39.97
CA GLU A 68 -1.74 -38.10 -39.08
C GLU A 68 -1.12 -36.95 -38.25
N ASP A 69 -1.94 -35.98 -37.80
CA ASP A 69 -1.48 -34.79 -37.09
C ASP A 69 -2.52 -34.25 -36.09
N TRP A 70 -2.04 -33.50 -35.09
CA TRP A 70 -2.84 -32.75 -34.14
C TRP A 70 -3.30 -31.44 -34.76
N VAL A 71 -4.60 -31.31 -35.02
CA VAL A 71 -5.20 -30.07 -35.50
C VAL A 71 -5.70 -29.21 -34.35
N TYR A 72 -5.60 -27.88 -34.51
CA TYR A 72 -6.23 -26.95 -33.57
C TYR A 72 -7.74 -27.20 -33.51
N PHE A 73 -8.30 -27.29 -32.31
CA PHE A 73 -9.72 -27.54 -32.09
C PHE A 73 -10.42 -26.35 -31.44
N SER A 74 -9.86 -25.84 -30.33
CA SER A 74 -10.40 -24.67 -29.62
C SER A 74 -9.34 -24.07 -28.69
N GLY A 75 -9.60 -22.89 -28.14
CA GLY A 75 -8.69 -22.19 -27.24
C GLY A 75 -8.39 -20.77 -27.70
N GLN A 76 -7.40 -20.15 -27.08
CA GLN A 76 -7.00 -18.78 -27.36
C GLN A 76 -5.52 -18.76 -27.78
N GLY A 77 -5.17 -18.08 -28.88
CA GLY A 77 -3.75 -17.76 -29.19
C GLY A 77 -3.07 -18.59 -30.28
N SER A 78 -3.77 -19.05 -31.32
CA SER A 78 -3.08 -19.54 -32.54
C SER A 78 -2.70 -18.37 -33.47
N PRO A 79 -1.72 -18.54 -34.38
CA PRO A 79 -1.38 -17.52 -35.37
C PRO A 79 -2.59 -17.10 -36.24
N ASP A 80 -3.48 -18.03 -36.54
CA ASP A 80 -4.68 -17.79 -37.36
C ASP A 80 -5.88 -17.28 -36.53
N GLN A 81 -5.81 -17.33 -35.20
CA GLN A 81 -6.83 -16.85 -34.26
C GLN A 81 -6.19 -16.22 -33.00
N PRO A 82 -5.56 -15.03 -33.14
CA PRO A 82 -4.97 -14.32 -32.01
C PRO A 82 -6.03 -13.88 -31.01
N VAL A 83 -5.68 -13.81 -29.72
CA VAL A 83 -6.58 -13.26 -28.70
C VAL A 83 -6.74 -11.76 -28.96
N PRO A 84 -7.97 -11.22 -29.10
CA PRO A 84 -8.16 -9.79 -29.19
C PRO A 84 -7.53 -9.09 -27.98
N GLY A 85 -6.58 -8.19 -28.21
CA GLY A 85 -5.82 -7.51 -27.15
C GLY A 85 -4.46 -8.10 -26.81
N THR A 86 -4.02 -9.20 -27.45
CA THR A 86 -2.65 -9.74 -27.33
C THR A 86 -1.91 -9.67 -28.66
N SER A 87 -0.68 -9.18 -28.65
CA SER A 87 0.21 -9.20 -29.82
C SER A 87 0.89 -10.56 -29.94
N HIS A 88 0.80 -11.19 -31.11
CA HIS A 88 1.57 -12.40 -31.46
C HIS A 88 2.93 -11.95 -32.02
N PHE A 89 4.03 -12.36 -31.39
CA PHE A 89 5.38 -12.10 -31.90
C PHE A 89 5.91 -13.39 -32.54
N GLU A 90 5.99 -13.44 -33.87
CA GLU A 90 6.46 -14.62 -34.63
C GLU A 90 7.92 -14.97 -34.35
N ALA A 91 8.71 -13.97 -33.93
CA ALA A 91 10.03 -14.11 -33.36
C ALA A 91 10.28 -12.90 -32.46
N ALA A 92 10.64 -13.14 -31.20
CA ALA A 92 11.34 -12.16 -30.42
C ALA A 92 12.82 -12.28 -30.78
N GLU A 93 13.37 -11.32 -31.52
CA GLU A 93 14.81 -11.09 -31.42
C GLU A 93 15.07 -10.61 -29.99
N PHE A 94 15.48 -11.55 -29.13
CA PHE A 94 16.29 -11.19 -27.96
C PHE A 94 17.64 -10.76 -28.50
N VAL A 95 17.68 -9.54 -29.03
CA VAL A 95 18.91 -8.78 -28.89
C VAL A 95 19.18 -8.72 -27.38
N ASP A 96 20.42 -9.00 -26.99
CA ASP A 96 21.00 -8.27 -25.88
C ASP A 96 20.90 -6.79 -26.29
N ALA A 97 19.73 -6.20 -26.13
CA ALA A 97 19.58 -4.78 -26.06
C ALA A 97 20.27 -4.42 -24.75
N ARG A 98 21.60 -4.39 -24.78
CA ARG A 98 22.35 -3.45 -23.98
C ARG A 98 21.75 -2.11 -24.38
N THR A 99 20.79 -1.63 -23.59
CA THR A 99 20.69 -0.19 -23.37
C THR A 99 22.13 0.27 -23.17
N ALA A 100 22.54 1.36 -23.84
CA ALA A 100 23.85 1.94 -23.55
C ALA A 100 23.99 1.95 -22.02
N GLU A 101 25.00 1.24 -21.49
CA GLU A 101 25.10 0.93 -20.06
C GLU A 101 24.73 2.18 -19.26
N THR A 102 23.63 2.14 -18.50
CA THR A 102 23.19 3.30 -17.71
C THR A 102 24.40 3.76 -16.91
N PRO A 103 24.88 4.99 -17.09
CA PRO A 103 26.16 5.39 -16.55
C PRO A 103 26.12 5.28 -15.03
N VAL A 104 27.10 4.58 -14.47
CA VAL A 104 27.26 4.40 -13.03
C VAL A 104 28.36 5.31 -12.53
N TRP A 105 28.00 6.24 -11.65
CA TRP A 105 28.86 7.22 -11.03
C TRP A 105 29.13 6.79 -9.59
N ASN A 106 30.22 6.04 -9.38
CA ASN A 106 30.63 5.65 -8.03
C ASN A 106 31.21 6.86 -7.30
N VAL A 107 30.60 7.27 -6.19
CA VAL A 107 30.99 8.47 -5.43
C VAL A 107 32.46 8.46 -4.99
N GLU A 108 33.04 7.30 -4.66
CA GLU A 108 34.46 7.19 -4.27
C GLU A 108 35.41 7.58 -5.41
N ALA A 109 35.03 7.33 -6.67
CA ALA A 109 35.81 7.74 -7.83
C ALA A 109 35.87 9.27 -8.02
N HIS A 110 34.97 9.99 -7.35
CA HIS A 110 34.89 11.45 -7.30
C HIS A 110 35.44 12.02 -5.99
N GLY A 111 36.11 11.21 -5.16
CA GLY A 111 36.71 11.65 -3.90
C GLY A 111 35.70 11.93 -2.78
N ILE A 112 34.49 11.39 -2.88
CA ILE A 112 33.48 11.45 -1.82
C ILE A 112 33.70 10.26 -0.89
N GLU A 113 34.06 10.55 0.35
CA GLU A 113 34.41 9.56 1.37
C GLU A 113 33.20 9.26 2.27
N GLY A 114 32.94 7.97 2.52
CA GLY A 114 31.89 7.50 3.43
C GLY A 114 32.45 7.08 4.80
N ASP A 115 33.36 7.86 5.37
CA ASP A 115 34.11 7.53 6.59
C ASP A 115 33.37 7.86 7.91
N GLY A 116 32.25 8.59 7.83
CA GLY A 116 31.50 9.07 8.98
C GLY A 116 32.15 10.22 9.75
N GLU A 117 33.16 10.87 9.16
CA GLU A 117 33.83 12.05 9.73
C GLU A 117 33.88 13.22 8.74
N THR A 118 34.06 12.92 7.45
CA THR A 118 34.17 13.91 6.38
C THR A 118 32.80 14.39 5.92
N GLU A 119 32.62 15.71 5.93
CA GLU A 119 31.46 16.39 5.33
C GLU A 119 31.58 16.35 3.80
N VAL A 120 30.56 15.79 3.13
CA VAL A 120 30.57 15.52 1.70
C VAL A 120 29.35 16.06 0.95
N GLY A 121 28.43 16.74 1.64
CA GLY A 121 27.18 17.24 1.08
C GLY A 121 27.37 18.12 -0.17
N GLN A 122 28.36 19.01 -0.16
CA GLN A 122 28.72 19.83 -1.33
C GLN A 122 29.22 18.99 -2.50
N ASN A 123 30.15 18.06 -2.27
CA ASN A 123 30.71 17.21 -3.33
C ASN A 123 29.62 16.31 -3.95
N VAL A 124 28.71 15.77 -3.11
CA VAL A 124 27.57 14.98 -3.58
C VAL A 124 26.60 15.86 -4.38
N HIS A 125 26.31 17.09 -3.92
CA HIS A 125 25.46 18.02 -4.67
C HIS A 125 26.03 18.35 -6.06
N ASP A 126 27.34 18.57 -6.15
CA ASP A 126 28.01 18.88 -7.42
C ASP A 126 28.05 17.65 -8.35
N LEU A 127 28.27 16.44 -7.81
CA LEU A 127 28.19 15.21 -8.60
C LEU A 127 26.77 14.99 -9.16
N LEU A 128 25.72 15.24 -8.38
CA LEU A 128 24.34 15.12 -8.85
C LEU A 128 24.02 16.13 -9.96
N ALA A 129 24.60 17.34 -9.88
CA ALA A 129 24.52 18.33 -10.95
C ALA A 129 25.14 17.83 -12.26
N GLU A 130 26.30 17.17 -12.16
CA GLU A 130 27.02 16.61 -13.30
C GLU A 130 26.23 15.45 -13.93
N VAL A 131 25.68 14.56 -13.10
CA VAL A 131 24.86 13.41 -13.53
C VAL A 131 23.62 13.88 -14.28
N GLU A 132 22.87 14.84 -13.74
CA GLU A 132 21.72 15.42 -14.44
C GLU A 132 22.15 16.07 -15.77
N SER A 133 23.25 16.83 -15.77
CA SER A 133 23.77 17.45 -17.00
C SER A 133 24.20 16.44 -18.06
N ALA A 134 24.54 15.21 -17.63
CA ALA A 134 24.85 14.08 -18.50
C ALA A 134 23.60 13.30 -18.97
N GLY A 135 22.40 13.72 -18.57
CA GLY A 135 21.13 13.09 -18.92
C GLY A 135 20.69 12.00 -17.93
N GLY A 136 21.14 12.08 -16.67
CA GLY A 136 20.78 11.13 -15.62
C GLY A 136 21.77 9.96 -15.49
N GLY A 137 21.40 8.97 -14.69
CA GLY A 137 22.23 7.80 -14.40
C GLY A 137 22.07 7.25 -12.99
N ILE A 138 22.95 6.33 -12.62
CA ILE A 138 22.99 5.74 -11.27
C ILE A 138 24.17 6.36 -10.52
N VAL A 139 23.91 7.01 -9.40
CA VAL A 139 24.95 7.45 -8.45
C VAL A 139 25.06 6.40 -7.35
N TYR A 140 26.16 5.64 -7.38
CA TYR A 140 26.37 4.53 -6.47
C TYR A 140 27.17 4.95 -5.25
N PHE A 141 26.62 4.69 -4.06
CA PHE A 141 27.21 4.90 -2.74
C PHE A 141 27.61 3.55 -2.13
N PRO A 142 28.90 3.17 -2.15
CA PRO A 142 29.41 2.01 -1.44
C PRO A 142 29.09 2.03 0.07
N PRO A 143 29.28 0.90 0.78
CA PRO A 143 29.18 0.86 2.24
C PRO A 143 29.99 1.99 2.89
N GLY A 144 29.36 2.73 3.80
CA GLY A 144 29.96 3.90 4.42
C GLY A 144 28.90 4.77 5.10
N ARG A 145 29.35 5.76 5.86
CA ARG A 145 28.52 6.81 6.45
C ARG A 145 28.88 8.14 5.82
N TYR A 146 27.92 8.77 5.16
CA TYR A 146 28.13 10.00 4.39
C TYR A 146 27.42 11.14 5.12
N ILE A 147 28.19 12.15 5.54
CA ILE A 147 27.69 13.30 6.29
C ILE A 147 27.38 14.44 5.30
N PHE A 148 26.14 14.92 5.33
CA PHE A 148 25.63 15.99 4.49
C PHE A 148 25.41 17.26 5.32
N GLU A 149 26.39 18.17 5.30
CA GLU A 149 26.35 19.52 5.89
C GLU A 149 25.42 20.48 5.15
N ARG A 150 24.94 20.08 3.97
CA ARG A 150 23.91 20.72 3.15
C ARG A 150 23.02 19.67 2.49
N THR A 151 21.85 20.04 2.00
CA THR A 151 20.93 19.17 1.25
C THR A 151 21.42 18.99 -0.20
N PRO A 152 21.85 17.78 -0.61
CA PRO A 152 22.08 17.47 -2.02
C PRO A 152 20.76 17.43 -2.79
N LEU A 153 20.77 17.87 -4.06
CA LEU A 153 19.57 17.95 -4.89
C LEU A 153 19.65 16.98 -6.06
N ILE A 154 18.71 16.03 -6.12
CA ILE A 154 18.62 14.99 -7.13
C ILE A 154 17.90 15.55 -8.38
N GLY A 155 18.53 15.43 -9.55
CA GLY A 155 17.96 15.87 -10.81
C GLY A 155 17.10 14.81 -11.51
N ASP A 156 16.63 15.14 -12.71
CA ASP A 156 15.87 14.21 -13.56
C ASP A 156 16.64 12.91 -13.85
N ASP A 157 15.89 11.82 -14.08
CA ASP A 157 16.40 10.53 -14.59
C ASP A 157 17.58 9.95 -13.76
N THR A 158 17.61 10.24 -12.46
CA THR A 158 18.73 9.91 -11.57
C THR A 158 18.32 8.93 -10.47
N ILE A 159 19.09 7.86 -10.28
CA ILE A 159 18.90 6.91 -9.17
C ILE A 159 20.08 7.01 -8.22
N LEU A 160 19.82 7.26 -6.93
CA LEU A 160 20.81 7.05 -5.88
C LEU A 160 20.72 5.60 -5.41
N LEU A 161 21.82 4.87 -5.51
CA LEU A 161 21.88 3.46 -5.13
C LEU A 161 22.90 3.26 -4.02
N GLY A 162 22.46 2.81 -2.85
CA GLY A 162 23.34 2.36 -1.78
C GLY A 162 23.62 0.86 -1.80
N ALA A 163 24.40 0.41 -0.83
CA ALA A 163 24.71 -1.00 -0.56
C ALA A 163 23.81 -1.58 0.57
N GLY A 164 22.58 -1.08 0.70
CA GLY A 164 21.60 -1.47 1.71
C GLY A 164 21.86 -0.78 3.05
N ARG A 165 21.61 -1.50 4.15
CA ARG A 165 21.78 -0.98 5.53
C ARG A 165 23.20 -0.49 5.86
N SER A 166 24.21 -0.86 5.05
CA SER A 166 25.59 -0.43 5.25
C SER A 166 25.93 0.91 4.60
N THR A 167 25.04 1.48 3.78
CA THR A 167 25.17 2.85 3.27
C THR A 167 24.28 3.74 4.11
N VAL A 168 24.89 4.62 4.90
CA VAL A 168 24.18 5.49 5.86
C VAL A 168 24.28 6.93 5.40
N PHE A 169 23.14 7.59 5.29
CA PHE A 169 23.05 9.04 5.10
C PHE A 169 22.72 9.71 6.43
N GLU A 170 23.53 10.70 6.78
CA GLU A 170 23.42 11.51 7.98
C GLU A 170 23.54 12.98 7.58
N GLY A 171 22.71 13.83 8.17
CA GLY A 171 22.73 15.26 7.96
C GLY A 171 23.16 15.97 9.22
N SER A 172 24.04 16.95 9.05
CA SER A 172 24.51 17.85 10.11
C SER A 172 23.92 19.23 9.87
N ARG A 173 23.32 19.86 10.90
CA ARG A 173 22.74 21.20 10.81
C ARG A 173 23.27 22.08 11.95
N PRO A 174 23.52 23.38 11.67
CA PRO A 174 23.76 24.34 12.74
C PRO A 174 22.58 24.38 13.72
N ASN A 175 22.87 24.67 14.99
CA ASN A 175 21.83 24.85 16.00
C ASN A 175 20.77 25.87 15.54
N GLY A 176 19.50 25.50 15.60
CA GLY A 176 18.37 26.31 15.14
C GLY A 176 17.99 26.08 13.67
N GLU A 177 18.79 25.32 12.91
CA GLU A 177 18.50 24.92 11.53
C GLU A 177 18.16 23.43 11.43
N GLU A 178 17.73 22.80 12.53
CA GLU A 178 17.30 21.42 12.53
C GLU A 178 16.00 21.25 11.74
N GLY A 179 15.81 20.05 11.16
CA GLY A 179 14.57 19.70 10.47
C GLY A 179 14.47 20.13 9.01
N ARG A 180 15.52 20.72 8.42
CA ARG A 180 15.64 20.87 6.95
C ARG A 180 15.84 19.50 6.31
N ALA A 181 15.49 19.36 5.03
CA ALA A 181 15.65 18.10 4.30
C ALA A 181 17.09 17.57 4.30
N LEU A 182 17.28 16.25 4.46
CA LEU A 182 18.56 15.56 4.25
C LEU A 182 18.87 15.50 2.76
N LEU A 183 17.89 15.05 1.99
CA LEU A 183 17.89 14.93 0.52
C LEU A 183 16.61 15.54 -0.03
N SER A 184 16.71 16.16 -1.20
CA SER A 184 15.56 16.69 -1.94
C SER A 184 15.79 16.61 -3.44
N ASN A 185 14.76 16.85 -4.23
CA ASN A 185 14.84 16.98 -5.68
C ASN A 185 15.24 18.40 -6.12
N ARG A 186 15.83 18.52 -7.31
CA ARG A 186 15.94 19.81 -8.02
C ARG A 186 14.54 20.31 -8.37
N GLY A 187 14.38 21.63 -8.38
CA GLY A 187 13.09 22.27 -8.62
C GLY A 187 12.06 22.09 -7.49
N TYR A 188 12.50 21.75 -6.27
CA TYR A 188 11.64 21.72 -5.07
C TYR A 188 10.91 23.06 -4.80
N ASP A 189 11.46 24.17 -5.31
CA ASP A 189 10.94 25.53 -5.19
C ASP A 189 10.03 25.93 -6.37
N THR A 190 9.82 25.03 -7.33
CA THR A 190 8.84 25.21 -8.40
C THR A 190 7.42 24.99 -7.89
N VAL A 191 6.45 25.05 -8.79
CA VAL A 191 5.03 24.84 -8.50
C VAL A 191 4.50 23.71 -9.37
N GLU A 192 3.28 23.26 -9.10
CA GLU A 192 2.65 22.11 -9.73
C GLU A 192 3.53 20.87 -9.60
N TYR A 193 3.83 20.20 -10.71
CA TYR A 193 4.75 19.06 -10.71
C TYR A 193 6.00 19.41 -11.52
N GLY A 194 6.51 20.63 -11.31
CA GLY A 194 7.63 21.20 -12.05
C GLY A 194 9.01 20.86 -11.51
N GLY A 195 9.08 20.14 -10.38
CA GLY A 195 10.32 19.61 -9.83
C GLY A 195 10.83 18.41 -10.63
N ALA A 196 12.04 17.96 -10.31
CA ALA A 196 12.65 16.82 -10.99
C ALA A 196 11.78 15.55 -10.93
N SER A 197 11.90 14.78 -12.00
CA SER A 197 11.07 13.63 -12.34
C SER A 197 11.88 12.38 -12.67
N ASN A 198 11.24 11.22 -12.60
CA ASN A 198 11.84 9.91 -12.93
C ASN A 198 13.12 9.59 -12.13
N TRP A 199 13.16 9.95 -10.86
CA TRP A 199 14.32 9.72 -9.99
C TRP A 199 13.98 8.75 -8.85
N GLY A 200 15.00 8.26 -8.16
CA GLY A 200 14.78 7.37 -7.03
C GLY A 200 15.93 7.24 -6.07
N ILE A 201 15.66 6.65 -4.91
CA ILE A 201 16.64 6.31 -3.88
C ILE A 201 16.40 4.85 -3.49
N CYS A 202 17.44 4.04 -3.62
CA CYS A 202 17.38 2.61 -3.40
C CYS A 202 18.45 2.15 -2.42
N ASN A 203 18.12 1.24 -1.51
CA ASN A 203 19.09 0.52 -0.68
C ASN A 203 19.93 1.41 0.24
N VAL A 204 19.29 2.25 1.05
CA VAL A 204 20.00 3.20 1.95
C VAL A 204 19.41 3.21 3.35
N ARG A 205 20.25 3.50 4.34
CA ARG A 205 19.84 3.81 5.71
C ARG A 205 19.85 5.31 5.95
N ILE A 206 18.83 5.82 6.61
CA ILE A 206 18.74 7.20 7.11
C ILE A 206 18.94 7.17 8.63
N ASP A 207 19.97 7.87 9.12
CA ASP A 207 20.25 8.06 10.55
C ASP A 207 20.71 9.50 10.72
N SER A 208 19.74 10.41 10.79
CA SER A 208 19.95 11.85 10.67
C SER A 208 19.13 12.64 11.72
N PRO A 209 19.54 12.60 13.01
CA PRO A 209 18.77 13.19 14.10
C PRO A 209 18.57 14.71 13.99
N GLU A 210 19.32 15.41 13.13
CA GLU A 210 19.26 16.88 12.99
C GLU A 210 18.47 17.33 11.76
N THR A 211 17.99 16.42 10.91
CA THR A 211 17.30 16.77 9.66
C THR A 211 15.94 16.10 9.52
N ASN A 212 15.10 16.64 8.65
CA ASN A 212 14.09 15.84 7.98
C ASN A 212 14.79 14.87 7.01
N GLY A 213 14.16 13.78 6.62
CA GLY A 213 14.78 12.74 5.79
C GLY A 213 14.76 13.12 4.31
N ILE A 214 14.20 12.22 3.50
CA ILE A 214 13.96 12.45 2.07
C ILE A 214 12.70 13.32 1.97
N MET A 215 12.87 14.59 1.61
CA MET A 215 11.76 15.50 1.32
C MET A 215 11.70 15.70 -0.18
N LEU A 216 10.64 15.26 -0.82
CA LEU A 216 10.40 15.53 -2.24
C LEU A 216 9.28 16.56 -2.36
N ALA A 217 9.49 17.58 -3.20
CA ALA A 217 8.53 18.64 -3.41
C ALA A 217 8.29 18.87 -4.90
N HIS A 218 7.02 18.95 -5.30
CA HIS A 218 6.60 19.18 -6.69
C HIS A 218 7.21 18.16 -7.69
N ALA A 219 7.53 16.96 -7.21
CA ALA A 219 8.18 15.91 -7.99
C ALA A 219 7.16 15.01 -8.71
N GLU A 220 7.61 14.32 -9.76
CA GLU A 220 6.81 13.35 -10.50
C GLU A 220 7.58 12.03 -10.74
N ASN A 221 6.91 10.89 -10.61
CA ASN A 221 7.47 9.57 -10.91
C ASN A 221 8.72 9.24 -10.06
N VAL A 222 8.55 9.26 -8.73
CA VAL A 222 9.65 8.97 -7.79
C VAL A 222 9.53 7.57 -7.24
N ARG A 223 10.64 6.85 -7.19
CA ARG A 223 10.74 5.52 -6.58
C ARG A 223 11.67 5.53 -5.37
N LEU A 224 11.15 5.17 -4.21
CA LEU A 224 11.92 4.95 -2.99
C LEU A 224 11.82 3.47 -2.63
N GLU A 225 12.95 2.77 -2.57
CA GLU A 225 13.00 1.32 -2.39
C GLU A 225 14.08 0.92 -1.37
N ASP A 226 13.78 -0.03 -0.50
CA ASP A 226 14.74 -0.53 0.48
C ASP A 226 15.34 0.60 1.34
N VAL A 227 14.46 1.43 1.90
CA VAL A 227 14.84 2.56 2.76
C VAL A 227 14.69 2.16 4.23
N TYR A 228 15.78 2.30 4.99
CA TYR A 228 15.85 1.93 6.40
C TYR A 228 16.00 3.16 7.29
N GLY A 229 14.94 3.54 8.00
CA GLY A 229 14.92 4.65 8.94
C GLY A 229 15.33 4.28 10.36
N ASP A 230 16.25 5.07 10.93
CA ASP A 230 16.65 5.05 12.34
C ASP A 230 16.30 6.39 13.00
N ARG A 231 17.29 7.19 13.43
CA ARG A 231 17.03 8.50 14.03
C ARG A 231 16.70 9.53 12.97
N ILE A 232 15.73 10.39 13.27
CA ILE A 232 15.35 11.50 12.41
C ILE A 232 14.77 12.64 13.23
N TYR A 233 14.81 13.87 12.71
CA TYR A 233 14.23 15.01 13.41
C TYR A 233 12.70 15.02 13.31
N TYR A 234 12.14 15.00 12.09
CA TYR A 234 10.69 14.96 11.83
C TYR A 234 10.23 13.66 11.15
N HIS A 235 10.51 13.50 9.86
CA HIS A 235 10.03 12.41 9.01
C HIS A 235 11.20 11.74 8.28
N HIS A 236 11.17 10.42 8.06
CA HIS A 236 12.15 9.79 7.17
C HIS A 236 11.83 10.07 5.71
N ILE A 237 10.56 10.09 5.36
CA ILE A 237 10.07 10.41 4.03
C ILE A 237 8.91 11.39 4.16
N ASP A 238 9.02 12.50 3.45
CA ASP A 238 8.04 13.58 3.42
C ASP A 238 7.68 13.89 1.95
N VAL A 239 6.49 13.46 1.55
CA VAL A 239 5.99 13.61 0.17
C VAL A 239 5.17 14.88 0.09
N VAL A 240 5.74 15.93 -0.49
CA VAL A 240 5.13 17.28 -0.49
C VAL A 240 4.67 17.66 -1.89
N SER A 241 3.37 17.93 -2.08
CA SER A 241 2.78 18.37 -3.36
C SER A 241 3.29 17.60 -4.59
N SER A 242 3.45 16.28 -4.48
CA SER A 242 4.11 15.44 -5.49
C SER A 242 3.16 14.39 -6.07
N LYS A 243 3.49 13.80 -7.24
CA LYS A 243 2.64 12.76 -7.83
C LYS A 243 3.39 11.54 -8.34
N ASN A 244 2.67 10.41 -8.39
CA ASN A 244 3.19 9.13 -8.89
C ASN A 244 4.41 8.67 -8.07
N ILE A 245 4.24 8.63 -6.74
CA ILE A 245 5.30 8.28 -5.82
C ILE A 245 5.09 6.85 -5.36
N ASN A 246 6.11 6.01 -5.51
CA ASN A 246 6.10 4.65 -4.98
C ASN A 246 7.17 4.52 -3.90
N ILE A 247 6.73 4.12 -2.71
CA ILE A 247 7.57 3.78 -1.56
C ILE A 247 7.35 2.30 -1.30
N ASP A 248 8.33 1.48 -1.63
CA ASP A 248 8.29 0.03 -1.48
C ASP A 248 9.40 -0.41 -0.52
N SER A 249 9.11 -1.38 0.34
CA SER A 249 10.13 -2.00 1.19
C SER A 249 10.78 -0.96 2.13
N TYR A 250 9.96 -0.40 3.01
CA TYR A 250 10.37 0.62 3.99
C TYR A 250 10.36 0.08 5.41
N TRP A 251 11.44 0.34 6.17
CA TRP A 251 11.55 -0.07 7.57
C TRP A 251 11.92 1.11 8.46
N ALA A 252 11.20 1.33 9.55
CA ALA A 252 11.52 2.35 10.55
C ALA A 252 11.63 1.73 11.94
N THR A 253 12.78 1.94 12.59
CA THR A 253 13.01 1.50 13.98
C THR A 253 12.83 2.64 14.99
N ARG A 254 12.62 3.87 14.50
CA ARG A 254 12.25 5.05 15.29
C ARG A 254 11.41 5.99 14.43
N GLY A 255 10.68 6.91 15.06
CA GLY A 255 10.11 8.10 14.40
C GLY A 255 10.87 9.36 14.75
N GLY A 256 10.35 10.52 14.32
CA GLY A 256 10.94 11.84 14.61
C GLY A 256 11.17 12.11 16.09
N GLU A 257 12.27 12.79 16.41
CA GLU A 257 12.62 13.23 17.76
C GLU A 257 11.93 14.56 18.15
N ALA A 258 11.42 15.31 17.16
CA ALA A 258 10.68 16.56 17.38
C ALA A 258 9.16 16.36 17.54
N GLY A 259 8.44 17.44 17.86
CA GLY A 259 7.05 17.39 18.34
C GLY A 259 5.94 17.10 17.31
N SER A 260 6.26 16.88 16.04
CA SER A 260 5.34 16.38 15.02
C SER A 260 6.04 15.24 14.30
N ASN A 261 5.89 14.03 14.82
CA ASN A 261 6.72 12.91 14.41
C ASN A 261 5.88 11.78 13.80
N ALA A 262 6.06 11.62 12.50
CA ALA A 262 5.62 10.46 11.75
C ALA A 262 6.77 10.01 10.86
N PRO A 263 7.23 8.75 10.90
CA PRO A 263 8.26 8.29 9.98
C PRO A 263 7.93 8.56 8.50
N ILE A 264 6.64 8.45 8.12
CA ILE A 264 6.16 8.78 6.77
C ILE A 264 5.11 9.89 6.85
N GLN A 265 5.24 10.89 5.97
CA GLN A 265 4.25 11.93 5.78
C GLN A 265 3.89 12.11 4.30
N PHE A 266 2.59 12.24 4.03
CA PHE A 266 2.04 12.78 2.79
C PHE A 266 1.50 14.17 3.09
N ASP A 267 2.08 15.19 2.46
CA ASP A 267 1.93 16.59 2.80
C ASP A 267 1.62 17.43 1.55
N ASN A 268 1.13 18.65 1.75
CA ASN A 268 0.88 19.63 0.71
C ASN A 268 1.45 21.00 1.09
N GLN A 269 2.17 21.61 0.15
CA GLN A 269 2.75 22.94 0.32
C GLN A 269 1.73 24.02 -0.06
N THR A 270 1.30 24.79 0.93
CA THR A 270 0.37 25.92 0.74
C THR A 270 1.04 27.24 1.15
N SER A 271 0.46 28.37 0.73
CA SER A 271 1.01 29.70 1.01
C SER A 271 0.97 30.08 2.49
N GLU A 272 0.21 29.35 3.32
CA GLU A 272 0.13 29.56 4.77
C GLU A 272 1.26 28.81 5.52
N ILE A 273 2.06 28.01 4.81
CA ILE A 273 3.02 27.07 5.37
C ILE A 273 4.45 27.49 5.02
N ALA A 274 5.32 27.52 6.02
CA ALA A 274 6.73 27.86 5.88
C ALA A 274 7.65 26.85 6.59
N SER A 275 7.41 25.54 6.42
CA SER A 275 8.20 24.49 7.10
C SER A 275 8.99 23.57 6.18
N ASN A 276 8.52 23.30 4.96
CA ASN A 276 9.19 22.37 4.05
C ASN A 276 10.31 23.08 3.31
N SER A 277 11.55 22.76 3.66
CA SER A 277 12.73 23.46 3.16
C SER A 277 13.98 22.61 3.05
N VAL A 278 14.86 23.09 2.19
CA VAL A 278 16.23 22.58 2.02
C VAL A 278 17.22 23.53 2.70
N TRP A 279 18.38 22.98 3.07
CA TRP A 279 19.52 23.75 3.58
C TRP A 279 20.62 23.78 2.54
N ASN A 280 20.99 24.95 2.02
CA ASN A 280 22.04 25.03 0.99
C ASN A 280 23.48 25.07 1.57
N GLY A 281 23.63 25.04 2.90
CA GLY A 281 24.89 25.21 3.61
C GLY A 281 25.02 26.56 4.33
N THR A 282 24.24 27.57 3.91
CA THR A 282 24.25 28.92 4.50
C THR A 282 22.86 29.43 4.85
N ASP A 283 21.86 29.11 4.03
CA ASP A 283 20.51 29.62 4.14
C ASP A 283 19.48 28.51 3.89
N GLU A 284 18.32 28.69 4.51
CA GLU A 284 17.11 27.93 4.21
C GLU A 284 16.48 28.42 2.91
N SER A 285 15.99 27.48 2.09
CA SER A 285 15.09 27.76 0.99
C SER A 285 13.83 26.90 1.07
N LEU A 286 12.66 27.54 1.01
CA LEU A 286 11.36 26.89 1.09
C LEU A 286 10.98 26.22 -0.24
N ALA A 287 10.21 25.13 -0.14
CA ALA A 287 9.49 24.58 -1.27
C ALA A 287 8.45 25.58 -1.80
N GLY A 288 8.17 25.52 -3.10
CA GLY A 288 7.22 26.43 -3.75
C GLY A 288 5.81 26.20 -3.22
N SER A 289 5.00 27.25 -3.08
CA SER A 289 3.67 27.15 -2.46
C SER A 289 2.57 27.52 -3.45
N ASP A 290 1.71 26.57 -3.78
CA ASP A 290 0.61 26.78 -4.73
C ASP A 290 -0.65 25.96 -4.40
N GLY A 291 -0.61 25.11 -3.37
CA GLY A 291 -1.73 24.22 -3.04
C GLY A 291 -1.87 23.04 -3.99
N THR A 292 -0.84 22.69 -4.75
CA THR A 292 -0.83 21.50 -5.58
C THR A 292 -0.99 20.25 -4.71
N PRO A 293 -1.92 19.34 -5.07
CA PRO A 293 -2.18 18.14 -4.29
C PRO A 293 -1.07 17.10 -4.45
N THR A 294 -0.79 16.39 -3.36
CA THR A 294 -0.06 15.14 -3.33
C THR A 294 -0.99 14.04 -3.77
N ARG A 295 -0.63 13.35 -4.85
CA ARG A 295 -1.56 12.40 -5.47
C ARG A 295 -0.95 11.18 -6.11
N ASN A 296 -1.73 10.11 -6.24
CA ASN A 296 -1.29 8.84 -6.82
C ASN A 296 0.01 8.34 -6.17
N CYS A 297 -0.01 8.23 -4.85
CA CYS A 297 1.13 7.80 -4.07
C CYS A 297 0.84 6.45 -3.41
N THR A 298 1.82 5.55 -3.40
CA THR A 298 1.71 4.23 -2.79
C THR A 298 2.82 4.05 -1.77
N LEU A 299 2.45 3.61 -0.56
CA LEU A 299 3.33 3.03 0.44
C LEU A 299 3.00 1.54 0.54
N GLU A 300 3.96 0.67 0.28
CA GLU A 300 3.78 -0.79 0.28
C GLU A 300 4.95 -1.54 0.92
N ASN A 301 4.68 -2.77 1.39
CA ASN A 301 5.68 -3.69 1.97
C ASN A 301 6.50 -3.06 3.10
N PHE A 302 5.84 -2.49 4.11
CA PHE A 302 6.51 -1.66 5.11
C PHE A 302 6.38 -2.16 6.55
N GLU A 303 7.34 -1.77 7.39
CA GLU A 303 7.34 -2.05 8.83
C GLU A 303 7.76 -0.79 9.60
N ILE A 304 6.88 -0.30 10.46
CA ILE A 304 7.14 0.83 11.36
C ILE A 304 7.04 0.30 12.79
N ASP A 305 8.19 0.00 13.39
CA ASP A 305 8.36 -0.50 14.76
C ASP A 305 9.28 0.43 15.57
N PRO A 306 8.79 1.63 15.94
CA PRO A 306 9.58 2.66 16.54
C PRO A 306 9.82 2.45 18.04
N GLU A 307 11.09 2.47 18.46
CA GLU A 307 11.47 2.34 19.88
C GLU A 307 11.15 3.60 20.71
N ASN A 308 10.97 4.77 20.08
CA ASN A 308 10.78 6.05 20.74
C ASN A 308 9.32 6.52 20.86
N GLY A 309 8.36 5.71 20.39
CA GLY A 309 6.94 6.04 20.46
C GLY A 309 6.57 7.38 19.81
N PRO A 310 6.68 7.53 18.49
CA PRO A 310 6.19 8.71 17.79
C PRO A 310 4.68 8.85 17.96
N ASP A 311 4.15 10.03 17.69
CA ASP A 311 2.71 10.27 17.68
C ASP A 311 2.04 9.42 16.60
N TYR A 312 2.64 9.37 15.41
CA TYR A 312 2.06 8.70 14.24
C TYR A 312 3.04 7.75 13.53
N GLY A 313 2.49 6.77 12.81
CA GLY A 313 3.26 5.94 11.87
C GLY A 313 3.27 6.56 10.47
N VAL A 314 2.07 6.76 9.92
CA VAL A 314 1.83 7.44 8.65
C VAL A 314 0.90 8.63 8.87
N HIS A 315 1.26 9.80 8.35
CA HIS A 315 0.49 11.04 8.52
C HIS A 315 0.12 11.65 7.16
N MET A 316 -1.17 11.80 6.91
CA MET A 316 -1.72 12.64 5.82
C MET A 316 -1.97 14.03 6.41
N HIS A 317 -1.05 14.93 6.10
CA HIS A 317 -1.00 16.28 6.64
C HIS A 317 -1.52 17.29 5.61
N ARG A 318 -2.43 18.17 6.04
CA ARG A 318 -3.05 19.25 5.27
C ARG A 318 -3.95 18.79 4.11
N ASN A 319 -4.78 19.72 3.64
CA ASN A 319 -5.66 19.56 2.49
C ASN A 319 -4.91 19.17 1.21
N GLY A 320 -5.50 18.29 0.40
CA GLY A 320 -5.06 17.99 -0.96
C GLY A 320 -4.40 16.62 -1.14
N ASN A 321 -4.72 15.64 -0.30
CA ASN A 321 -4.23 14.26 -0.46
C ASN A 321 -5.23 13.45 -1.32
N GLU A 322 -4.82 12.99 -2.50
CA GLU A 322 -5.70 12.32 -3.47
C GLU A 322 -5.12 10.99 -3.98
N SER A 323 -5.90 9.90 -4.07
CA SER A 323 -5.40 8.61 -4.58
C SER A 323 -4.16 8.11 -3.83
N ILE A 324 -4.26 8.03 -2.50
CA ILE A 324 -3.17 7.53 -1.64
C ILE A 324 -3.46 6.07 -1.29
N THR A 325 -2.49 5.20 -1.51
CA THR A 325 -2.58 3.78 -1.16
C THR A 325 -1.55 3.44 -0.08
N ILE A 326 -1.99 2.85 1.01
CA ILE A 326 -1.15 2.33 2.09
C ILE A 326 -1.46 0.84 2.20
N ARG A 327 -0.51 -0.04 1.89
CA ARG A 327 -0.78 -1.48 1.85
C ARG A 327 0.34 -2.38 2.32
N ASP A 328 -0.02 -3.62 2.63
CA ASP A 328 0.92 -4.71 2.91
C ASP A 328 1.95 -4.34 3.98
N GLY A 329 1.47 -3.86 5.15
CA GLY A 329 2.34 -3.22 6.13
C GLY A 329 2.00 -3.45 7.59
N TYR A 330 2.95 -3.11 8.45
CA TYR A 330 2.88 -3.28 9.90
C TYR A 330 3.27 -1.98 10.61
N ILE A 331 2.47 -1.53 11.57
CA ILE A 331 2.73 -0.32 12.38
C ILE A 331 2.48 -0.62 13.85
N THR A 332 3.43 -0.27 14.71
CA THR A 332 3.31 -0.43 16.17
C THR A 332 3.88 0.76 16.94
N GLY A 333 3.65 0.78 18.26
CA GLY A 333 4.32 1.68 19.18
C GLY A 333 3.89 3.16 19.14
N CYS A 334 2.95 3.56 18.28
CA CYS A 334 2.55 4.96 18.15
C CYS A 334 1.69 5.42 19.33
N LEU A 335 2.03 6.60 19.89
CA LEU A 335 1.38 7.18 21.07
C LEU A 335 0.05 7.87 20.77
N SER A 336 -0.26 8.14 19.50
CA SER A 336 -1.53 8.75 19.09
C SER A 336 -2.32 7.88 18.11
N ALA A 337 -1.78 7.60 16.92
CA ALA A 337 -2.45 6.74 15.94
C ALA A 337 -1.44 6.09 14.98
N ALA A 338 -1.68 4.85 14.54
CA ALA A 338 -0.85 4.23 13.50
C ALA A 338 -0.94 5.01 12.18
N ILE A 339 -2.16 5.31 11.72
CA ILE A 339 -2.43 6.12 10.52
C ILE A 339 -3.29 7.34 10.92
N ARG A 340 -2.79 8.52 10.59
CA ARG A 340 -3.39 9.81 10.96
C ARG A 340 -3.74 10.64 9.73
N GLY A 341 -4.98 11.11 9.65
CA GLY A 341 -5.38 12.24 8.81
C GLY A 341 -5.79 13.41 9.69
N ASP A 342 -5.43 14.62 9.30
CA ASP A 342 -5.72 15.79 10.10
C ASP A 342 -7.17 16.25 10.03
N THR A 343 -7.56 16.99 11.07
CA THR A 343 -8.93 17.48 11.23
C THR A 343 -9.15 18.69 10.34
N GLY A 344 -10.23 18.67 9.56
CA GLY A 344 -10.53 19.70 8.57
C GLY A 344 -9.97 19.42 7.19
N ASP A 345 -9.09 18.42 7.02
CA ASP A 345 -8.42 18.20 5.75
C ASP A 345 -9.21 17.33 4.78
N GLU A 346 -9.32 17.76 3.54
CA GLU A 346 -9.89 17.01 2.42
C GLU A 346 -8.93 15.89 1.99
N ILE A 347 -9.49 14.68 1.92
CA ILE A 347 -8.85 13.45 1.47
C ILE A 347 -9.80 12.82 0.45
N ALA A 348 -9.28 12.42 -0.70
CA ALA A 348 -10.03 11.73 -1.73
C ALA A 348 -9.32 10.45 -2.16
N ASP A 349 -10.07 9.36 -2.36
CA ASP A 349 -9.54 8.09 -2.88
C ASP A 349 -8.38 7.54 -2.02
N LEU A 350 -8.66 7.37 -0.72
CA LEU A 350 -7.71 6.78 0.23
C LEU A 350 -7.96 5.27 0.34
N THR A 351 -6.95 4.46 0.02
CA THR A 351 -6.98 3.01 0.19
C THR A 351 -6.00 2.58 1.28
N ILE A 352 -6.51 1.81 2.26
CA ILE A 352 -5.72 1.13 3.29
C ILE A 352 -6.02 -0.36 3.21
N ASP A 353 -5.05 -1.18 2.77
CA ASP A 353 -5.27 -2.62 2.51
C ASP A 353 -4.19 -3.50 3.14
N CYS A 354 -4.58 -4.61 3.77
CA CYS A 354 -3.64 -5.57 4.35
C CYS A 354 -2.65 -4.94 5.36
N VAL A 355 -3.12 -3.99 6.18
CA VAL A 355 -2.30 -3.30 7.19
C VAL A 355 -2.61 -3.81 8.61
N SER A 356 -1.56 -4.08 9.38
CA SER A 356 -1.64 -4.43 10.81
C SER A 356 -1.19 -3.26 11.69
N CYS A 357 -2.12 -2.68 12.45
CA CYS A 357 -1.87 -1.62 13.43
C CYS A 357 -1.91 -2.19 14.86
N ILE A 358 -0.77 -2.57 15.41
CA ILE A 358 -0.67 -3.37 16.65
C ILE A 358 -0.03 -2.57 17.78
N GLU A 359 -0.55 -2.62 19.00
CA GLU A 359 -0.03 -1.90 20.17
C GLU A 359 0.17 -0.39 19.92
N ASN A 360 -0.82 0.24 19.29
CA ASN A 360 -0.91 1.69 19.13
C ASN A 360 -2.02 2.26 20.01
N ALA A 361 -1.96 3.56 20.34
CA ALA A 361 -3.05 4.22 21.05
C ALA A 361 -4.37 4.20 20.25
N ARG A 362 -4.27 4.31 18.92
CA ARG A 362 -5.35 4.14 17.93
C ARG A 362 -4.81 3.43 16.69
N GLY A 363 -5.69 2.75 15.96
CA GLY A 363 -5.37 2.21 14.64
C GLY A 363 -5.39 3.32 13.59
N ILE A 364 -6.59 3.69 13.15
CA ILE A 364 -6.80 4.66 12.07
C ILE A 364 -7.60 5.84 12.62
N SER A 365 -7.09 7.07 12.45
CA SER A 365 -7.78 8.28 12.86
C SER A 365 -7.66 9.36 11.79
N LEU A 366 -8.70 9.52 10.96
CA LEU A 366 -8.69 10.45 9.83
C LEU A 366 -9.19 11.86 10.18
N GLY A 367 -9.37 12.19 11.46
CA GLY A 367 -9.81 13.51 11.89
C GLY A 367 -11.26 13.85 11.52
N GLN A 368 -11.77 14.94 12.09
CA GLN A 368 -13.16 15.36 11.86
C GLN A 368 -13.26 16.28 10.63
N LEU A 369 -14.21 16.01 9.74
CA LEU A 369 -14.64 16.93 8.70
C LEU A 369 -16.12 16.65 8.42
N LYS A 370 -16.94 17.70 8.23
CA LYS A 370 -18.39 17.54 8.03
C LYS A 370 -18.78 17.01 6.65
N SER A 371 -17.96 17.26 5.65
CA SER A 371 -18.22 16.90 4.25
C SER A 371 -17.00 17.27 3.41
N GLY A 372 -16.87 16.68 2.22
CA GLY A 372 -15.85 17.05 1.24
C GLY A 372 -14.80 15.97 1.00
N ARG A 373 -14.77 14.94 1.86
CA ARG A 373 -14.00 13.72 1.57
C ARG A 373 -14.83 12.76 0.73
N ARG A 374 -14.15 11.93 -0.03
CA ARG A 374 -14.78 10.92 -0.89
C ARG A 374 -13.91 9.68 -0.99
N GLU A 375 -14.54 8.54 -1.23
CA GLU A 375 -13.88 7.30 -1.63
C GLU A 375 -12.80 6.87 -0.61
N LEU A 376 -13.25 6.31 0.50
CA LEU A 376 -12.37 5.66 1.49
C LEU A 376 -12.51 4.15 1.38
N THR A 377 -11.43 3.43 1.16
CA THR A 377 -11.41 1.96 1.20
C THR A 377 -10.51 1.48 2.33
N ILE A 378 -11.04 0.66 3.24
CA ILE A 378 -10.28 -0.01 4.30
C ILE A 378 -10.57 -1.51 4.22
N THR A 379 -9.59 -2.33 3.84
CA THR A 379 -9.79 -3.76 3.58
C THR A 379 -8.69 -4.59 4.23
N ASN A 380 -9.03 -5.76 4.79
CA ASN A 380 -8.07 -6.70 5.38
C ASN A 380 -7.19 -6.09 6.48
N VAL A 381 -7.73 -5.15 7.26
CA VAL A 381 -7.01 -4.44 8.32
C VAL A 381 -7.18 -5.12 9.67
N THR A 382 -6.10 -5.23 10.44
CA THR A 382 -6.13 -5.64 11.85
C THR A 382 -5.65 -4.50 12.74
N ILE A 383 -6.49 -4.07 13.67
CA ILE A 383 -6.15 -3.11 14.72
C ILE A 383 -6.25 -3.85 16.06
N ARG A 384 -5.14 -3.91 16.80
CA ARG A 384 -5.14 -4.56 18.11
C ARG A 384 -4.32 -3.80 19.13
N THR A 385 -4.79 -3.72 20.37
CA THR A 385 -3.99 -3.28 21.51
C THR A 385 -4.39 -4.04 22.77
N ASP A 386 -3.43 -4.74 23.36
CA ASP A 386 -3.60 -5.43 24.64
C ASP A 386 -3.26 -4.50 25.83
N ASN A 387 -2.64 -3.35 25.55
CA ASN A 387 -2.28 -2.35 26.55
C ASN A 387 -3.43 -1.36 26.83
N ARG A 388 -4.19 -1.66 27.89
CA ARG A 388 -5.29 -0.81 28.40
C ARG A 388 -4.89 0.65 28.70
N GLY A 389 -3.64 0.87 29.11
CA GLY A 389 -3.14 2.21 29.43
C GLY A 389 -2.78 3.03 28.20
N LEU A 390 -2.59 2.38 27.06
CA LEU A 390 -2.25 3.00 25.78
C LEU A 390 -3.50 3.25 24.93
N ALA A 391 -4.46 2.32 24.92
CA ALA A 391 -5.69 2.43 24.14
C ALA A 391 -6.45 3.75 24.43
N ALA A 392 -6.73 4.53 23.38
CA ALA A 392 -7.32 5.86 23.54
C ALA A 392 -8.36 6.16 22.45
N GLY A 393 -9.53 6.69 22.81
CA GLY A 393 -10.54 7.11 21.82
C GLY A 393 -11.10 5.93 21.03
N SER A 394 -10.96 5.92 19.70
CA SER A 394 -11.48 4.84 18.85
C SER A 394 -10.40 4.11 18.09
N GLY A 395 -10.56 2.79 17.91
CA GLY A 395 -9.66 1.98 17.08
C GLY A 395 -9.66 2.46 15.63
N ILE A 396 -10.86 2.70 15.08
CA ILE A 396 -11.09 3.42 13.81
C ILE A 396 -11.94 4.67 14.08
N TYR A 397 -11.49 5.80 13.55
CA TYR A 397 -12.26 7.03 13.45
C TYR A 397 -12.14 7.64 12.04
N ALA A 398 -13.27 7.85 11.38
CA ALA A 398 -13.35 8.61 10.13
C ALA A 398 -14.61 9.49 10.11
N ALA A 399 -14.55 10.58 9.36
CA ALA A 399 -15.67 11.48 9.21
C ALA A 399 -15.66 12.20 7.85
N GLY A 400 -16.84 12.53 7.34
CA GLY A 400 -17.02 13.43 6.19
C GLY A 400 -16.88 12.79 4.82
N PHE A 401 -16.86 11.46 4.72
CA PHE A 401 -16.67 10.73 3.46
C PHE A 401 -18.01 10.38 2.80
N ASP A 402 -18.07 10.59 1.49
CA ASP A 402 -19.07 10.03 0.58
C ASP A 402 -18.52 8.75 -0.08
N GLY A 403 -19.24 7.64 0.05
CA GLY A 403 -18.91 6.35 -0.55
C GLY A 403 -17.71 5.65 0.11
N ALA A 404 -17.73 5.50 1.44
CA ALA A 404 -16.71 4.76 2.17
C ALA A 404 -17.03 3.26 2.25
N GLU A 405 -16.02 2.40 2.04
CA GLU A 405 -16.13 0.95 2.11
C GLU A 405 -15.10 0.37 3.09
N ILE A 406 -15.58 -0.43 4.05
CA ILE A 406 -14.75 -1.08 5.06
C ILE A 406 -15.07 -2.57 5.05
N SER A 407 -14.07 -3.41 4.82
CA SER A 407 -14.26 -4.85 4.73
C SER A 407 -13.17 -5.68 5.40
N ASN A 408 -13.51 -6.91 5.81
CA ASN A 408 -12.57 -7.89 6.37
C ASN A 408 -11.67 -7.29 7.46
N THR A 409 -12.24 -6.49 8.35
CA THR A 409 -11.50 -5.68 9.32
C THR A 409 -11.72 -6.17 10.74
N ILE A 410 -10.66 -6.26 11.53
CA ILE A 410 -10.69 -6.63 12.95
C ILE A 410 -10.21 -5.45 13.79
N VAL A 411 -10.99 -5.06 14.79
CA VAL A 411 -10.62 -4.09 15.82
C VAL A 411 -10.78 -4.75 17.19
N ASP A 412 -9.69 -5.07 17.86
CA ASP A 412 -9.66 -5.77 19.16
C ASP A 412 -8.84 -4.97 20.18
N GLY A 413 -9.50 -4.35 21.16
CA GLY A 413 -8.79 -3.62 22.21
C GLY A 413 -9.70 -2.75 23.06
N GLU A 414 -9.20 -2.33 24.22
CA GLU A 414 -9.94 -1.53 25.20
C GLU A 414 -10.03 -0.04 24.84
N PHE A 415 -10.35 0.24 23.59
CA PHE A 415 -10.68 1.58 23.12
C PHE A 415 -11.96 2.10 23.84
N THR A 416 -12.20 3.41 23.77
CA THR A 416 -13.53 3.93 24.12
C THR A 416 -14.58 3.34 23.18
N ASN A 417 -14.37 3.43 21.87
CA ASN A 417 -15.19 2.75 20.87
C ASN A 417 -14.29 1.91 19.98
N SER A 418 -14.72 0.75 19.49
CA SER A 418 -13.90 0.06 18.49
C SER A 418 -13.91 0.88 17.20
N ILE A 419 -15.09 1.26 16.73
CA ILE A 419 -15.28 1.98 15.47
C ILE A 419 -16.24 3.15 15.66
N LEU A 420 -15.86 4.34 15.18
CA LEU A 420 -16.67 5.56 15.26
C LEU A 420 -16.70 6.31 13.92
N PHE A 421 -17.90 6.73 13.52
CA PHE A 421 -18.13 7.56 12.34
C PHE A 421 -18.99 8.78 12.61
N ASP A 422 -18.71 9.86 11.88
CA ASP A 422 -19.53 11.08 11.79
C ASP A 422 -19.70 11.48 10.32
N ASP A 423 -20.84 12.07 9.98
CA ASP A 423 -21.03 12.76 8.70
C ASP A 423 -20.60 11.90 7.49
N MET A 424 -21.08 10.64 7.44
CA MET A 424 -20.74 9.68 6.37
C MET A 424 -21.96 9.44 5.49
N ASP A 425 -21.77 9.45 4.18
CA ASP A 425 -22.79 9.12 3.19
C ASP A 425 -22.42 7.83 2.46
N ASP A 426 -23.40 6.95 2.20
CA ASP A 426 -23.22 5.61 1.62
C ASP A 426 -22.08 4.78 2.26
N LEU A 427 -21.99 4.75 3.59
CA LEU A 427 -20.97 3.96 4.29
C LEU A 427 -21.31 2.46 4.26
N LYS A 428 -20.42 1.63 3.70
CA LYS A 428 -20.57 0.18 3.64
C LYS A 428 -19.57 -0.52 4.55
N LEU A 429 -20.07 -1.38 5.42
CA LEU A 429 -19.27 -2.26 6.27
C LEU A 429 -19.62 -3.73 6.00
N SER A 430 -18.61 -4.57 5.76
CA SER A 430 -18.81 -6.01 5.53
C SER A 430 -17.73 -6.85 6.22
N THR A 431 -18.13 -7.93 6.92
CA THR A 431 -17.17 -8.83 7.58
C THR A 431 -16.25 -8.10 8.57
N VAL A 432 -16.85 -7.29 9.45
CA VAL A 432 -16.12 -6.46 10.44
C VAL A 432 -16.30 -7.02 11.85
N THR A 433 -15.20 -7.24 12.56
CA THR A 433 -15.21 -7.64 13.97
C THR A 433 -14.75 -6.47 14.85
N ALA A 434 -15.57 -6.08 15.82
CA ALA A 434 -15.29 -5.07 16.82
C ALA A 434 -15.36 -5.71 18.21
N LYS A 435 -14.26 -5.67 18.97
CA LYS A 435 -14.13 -6.34 20.26
C LYS A 435 -13.46 -5.46 21.31
N GLY A 436 -13.91 -5.60 22.56
CA GLY A 436 -13.22 -5.09 23.75
C GLY A 436 -13.48 -3.63 24.09
N ALA A 437 -14.27 -2.91 23.30
CA ALA A 437 -14.53 -1.49 23.54
C ALA A 437 -15.24 -1.26 24.89
N SER A 438 -14.75 -0.29 25.64
CA SER A 438 -15.34 0.08 26.93
C SER A 438 -16.72 0.76 26.82
N SER A 439 -17.08 1.28 25.64
CA SER A 439 -18.34 1.97 25.37
C SER A 439 -19.12 1.28 24.23
N GLN A 440 -18.78 1.54 22.96
CA GLN A 440 -19.54 1.00 21.83
C GLN A 440 -18.65 0.22 20.85
N ALA A 441 -19.13 -0.91 20.31
CA ALA A 441 -18.43 -1.61 19.23
C ALA A 441 -18.48 -0.80 17.93
N PHE A 442 -19.70 -0.51 17.46
CA PHE A 442 -19.97 0.33 16.29
C PHE A 442 -20.75 1.58 16.71
N ARG A 443 -20.16 2.76 16.49
CA ARG A 443 -20.78 4.05 16.82
C ARG A 443 -20.94 4.94 15.60
N PHE A 444 -22.17 5.03 15.11
CA PHE A 444 -22.60 5.97 14.07
C PHE A 444 -23.17 7.20 14.78
N ARG A 445 -22.36 8.24 14.98
CA ARG A 445 -22.66 9.28 15.98
C ARG A 445 -23.64 10.34 15.47
N GLU A 446 -23.40 10.92 14.31
CA GLU A 446 -24.24 11.98 13.75
C GLU A 446 -24.19 11.96 12.22
N ASN A 447 -25.35 12.12 11.55
CA ASN A 447 -25.46 12.24 10.09
C ASN A 447 -24.76 11.10 9.32
N VAL A 448 -24.93 9.84 9.75
CA VAL A 448 -24.33 8.69 9.08
C VAL A 448 -25.39 7.85 8.38
N ASP A 449 -25.31 7.68 7.06
CA ASP A 449 -26.05 6.65 6.33
C ASP A 449 -25.14 5.44 6.09
N ALA A 450 -25.51 4.28 6.63
CA ALA A 450 -24.64 3.11 6.64
C ALA A 450 -25.37 1.78 6.40
N THR A 451 -24.66 0.85 5.78
CA THR A 451 -25.02 -0.57 5.65
C THR A 451 -23.97 -1.43 6.35
N LEU A 452 -24.37 -2.22 7.34
CA LEU A 452 -23.51 -3.11 8.12
C LEU A 452 -23.89 -4.58 7.90
N THR A 453 -23.00 -5.36 7.29
CA THR A 453 -23.26 -6.77 6.95
C THR A 453 -22.21 -7.72 7.51
N ALA A 454 -22.62 -8.91 7.92
CA ALA A 454 -21.73 -9.97 8.43
C ALA A 454 -20.76 -9.49 9.54
N ALA A 455 -21.27 -8.68 10.48
CA ALA A 455 -20.45 -8.07 11.51
C ALA A 455 -20.49 -8.83 12.85
N ARG A 456 -19.49 -8.60 13.70
CA ARG A 456 -19.45 -9.14 15.07
C ARG A 456 -19.10 -8.04 16.06
N ALA A 457 -19.93 -7.88 17.08
CA ALA A 457 -19.66 -7.07 18.26
C ALA A 457 -19.48 -7.99 19.46
N ALA A 458 -18.32 -7.94 20.12
CA ALA A 458 -18.00 -8.81 21.25
C ALA A 458 -17.37 -8.05 22.42
N ASP A 459 -17.66 -8.43 23.66
CA ASP A 459 -17.00 -7.89 24.86
C ASP A 459 -17.06 -6.35 24.96
N CYS A 460 -18.23 -5.75 24.72
CA CYS A 460 -18.39 -4.29 24.66
C CYS A 460 -19.24 -3.75 25.82
N GLY A 461 -18.86 -2.59 26.37
CA GLY A 461 -19.47 -2.03 27.57
C GLY A 461 -20.96 -1.69 27.42
N ASP A 462 -21.28 -0.61 26.71
CA ASP A 462 -22.64 -0.06 26.66
C ASP A 462 -23.49 -0.69 25.54
N ALA A 463 -22.98 -0.73 24.31
CA ALA A 463 -23.75 -1.20 23.16
C ALA A 463 -22.89 -1.87 22.08
N GLY A 464 -23.47 -2.88 21.40
CA GLY A 464 -22.91 -3.44 20.18
C GLY A 464 -22.99 -2.42 19.04
N VAL A 465 -24.19 -1.92 18.74
CA VAL A 465 -24.43 -0.88 17.73
C VAL A 465 -25.12 0.34 18.36
N TYR A 466 -24.58 1.53 18.11
CA TYR A 466 -25.21 2.81 18.44
C TYR A 466 -25.40 3.64 17.17
N ALA A 467 -26.64 4.06 16.93
CA ALA A 467 -27.00 5.04 15.89
C ALA A 467 -27.53 6.32 16.56
N GLY A 468 -26.83 7.43 16.38
CA GLY A 468 -27.20 8.73 16.90
C GLY A 468 -28.03 9.55 15.94
N SER A 469 -28.13 10.85 16.22
CA SER A 469 -29.05 11.76 15.55
C SER A 469 -28.81 11.80 14.05
N ASN A 470 -29.92 11.77 13.30
CA ASN A 470 -29.95 11.79 11.83
C ASN A 470 -29.12 10.67 11.17
N SER A 471 -28.77 9.62 11.91
CA SER A 471 -28.10 8.45 11.34
C SER A 471 -29.12 7.39 10.93
N SER A 472 -28.90 6.78 9.78
CA SER A 472 -29.68 5.66 9.23
C SER A 472 -28.74 4.48 9.08
N VAL A 473 -29.00 3.39 9.80
CA VAL A 473 -28.14 2.20 9.76
C VAL A 473 -28.98 0.99 9.38
N ALA A 474 -28.78 0.49 8.17
CA ALA A 474 -29.26 -0.82 7.75
C ALA A 474 -28.25 -1.88 8.21
N TYR A 475 -28.71 -3.00 8.77
CA TYR A 475 -27.80 -4.06 9.21
C TYR A 475 -28.37 -5.46 8.99
N GLY A 476 -27.50 -6.43 8.72
CA GLY A 476 -27.86 -7.83 8.47
C GLY A 476 -26.73 -8.80 8.77
N GLY A 477 -27.04 -9.93 9.42
CA GLY A 477 -26.02 -10.92 9.80
C GLY A 477 -25.03 -10.41 10.85
N VAL A 478 -25.49 -9.57 11.79
CA VAL A 478 -24.69 -9.09 12.91
C VAL A 478 -24.80 -10.06 14.08
N THR A 479 -23.68 -10.40 14.70
CA THR A 479 -23.62 -11.22 15.91
C THR A 479 -23.19 -10.38 17.11
N PHE A 480 -23.83 -10.62 18.25
CA PHE A 480 -23.57 -9.93 19.51
C PHE A 480 -23.18 -10.94 20.57
N GLU A 481 -22.09 -10.67 21.29
CA GLU A 481 -21.57 -11.52 22.36
C GLU A 481 -21.10 -10.63 23.51
N ASP A 482 -21.63 -10.83 24.72
CA ASP A 482 -21.22 -10.07 25.92
C ASP A 482 -21.21 -8.54 25.72
N VAL A 483 -22.29 -8.01 25.13
CA VAL A 483 -22.52 -6.57 24.97
C VAL A 483 -23.60 -6.08 25.94
N GLY A 484 -23.49 -4.85 26.45
CA GLY A 484 -24.48 -4.27 27.37
C GLY A 484 -25.89 -4.15 26.77
N SER A 485 -25.98 -3.71 25.52
CA SER A 485 -27.19 -3.69 24.70
C SER A 485 -26.83 -4.03 23.25
N GLU A 486 -27.69 -4.75 22.53
CA GLU A 486 -27.39 -5.07 21.13
C GLU A 486 -27.43 -3.82 20.25
N VAL A 487 -28.56 -3.08 20.27
CA VAL A 487 -28.79 -1.91 19.42
C VAL A 487 -29.43 -0.75 20.18
N VAL A 488 -28.83 0.43 20.08
CA VAL A 488 -29.34 1.70 20.65
C VAL A 488 -29.51 2.73 19.54
N VAL A 489 -30.69 3.36 19.46
CA VAL A 489 -31.01 4.39 18.45
C VAL A 489 -31.48 5.66 19.16
N ASP A 490 -30.80 6.78 18.92
CA ASP A 490 -31.08 8.07 19.58
C ASP A 490 -31.15 7.98 21.11
N GLY A 491 -30.35 7.10 21.71
CA GLY A 491 -30.33 6.84 23.15
C GLY A 491 -31.50 5.99 23.66
N GLU A 492 -32.40 5.54 22.80
CA GLU A 492 -33.47 4.60 23.14
C GLU A 492 -33.10 3.17 22.72
N LEU A 493 -33.33 2.21 23.63
CA LEU A 493 -33.17 0.79 23.32
C LEU A 493 -34.23 0.39 22.30
N ARG A 494 -33.83 -0.21 21.17
CA ARG A 494 -34.76 -0.80 20.21
C ARG A 494 -34.59 -2.31 20.20
N GLU A 495 -35.71 -3.02 20.35
CA GLU A 495 -35.71 -4.48 20.22
C GLU A 495 -35.29 -4.89 18.81
N TRP A 496 -34.52 -5.97 18.75
CA TRP A 496 -34.07 -6.59 17.52
C TRP A 496 -35.27 -7.18 16.77
N ASN A 497 -35.83 -6.42 15.83
CA ASN A 497 -36.80 -6.95 14.90
C ASN A 497 -36.05 -7.66 13.78
N MET A 498 -35.81 -8.96 13.95
CA MET A 498 -35.47 -9.81 12.81
C MET A 498 -36.66 -9.79 11.84
N SER A 499 -36.57 -9.01 10.77
CA SER A 499 -37.43 -9.22 9.61
C SER A 499 -37.05 -10.57 9.03
N SER A 500 -37.88 -11.58 9.32
CA SER A 500 -37.79 -12.94 8.81
C SER A 500 -37.89 -13.02 7.30
#